data_AF-A0A7C8YFB3-F1
#
_entry.id   AF-A0A7C8YFB3-F1
#
_cell.length_a   1.000
_cell.length_b   1.000
_cell.length_c   1.000
_cell.angle_alpha   90.00
_cell.angle_beta   90.00
_cell.angle_gamma   90.00
#
_symmetry.space_group_name_H-M   'P 1'
#
loop_
_entity.id
_entity.type
_entity.pdbx_description
1 polymer ?
#
loop_
_entity_poly.entity_id
_entity_poly.type
_entity_poly.pdbx_seq_one_letter_code
_entity_poly.pdbx_strand_id
1 'polypeptide(L)'
;SSEAVVLHQKLCLSVDIDNRRIYGYTELEIAVPDSGIIGLHAENLEIERVSVDGEPAEFDVFPHYQPVEIENRWCSVSSVSSAADAAGVTYISALERELVPNLLILCRKPIDTGNPQQDQPTLENGGQANAEVKQ
;
A
#
# COMPACT_ATOMS: atom_id res chain seq x y z
N SER A 1 -3.37 -3.97 16.89
CA SER A 1 -3.43 -3.20 15.64
C SER A 1 -4.81 -3.39 15.05
N SER A 2 -5.45 -2.32 14.59
CA SER A 2 -6.62 -2.48 13.71
C SER A 2 -6.12 -2.91 12.33
N GLU A 3 -6.73 -3.93 11.74
CA GLU A 3 -6.50 -4.27 10.33
C GLU A 3 -7.03 -3.15 9.44
N ALA A 4 -6.51 -3.04 8.21
CA ALA A 4 -7.05 -2.12 7.22
C ALA A 4 -8.47 -2.57 6.84
N VAL A 5 -9.44 -1.67 6.93
CA VAL A 5 -10.83 -1.97 6.58
C VAL A 5 -11.23 -1.16 5.36
N VAL A 6 -11.62 -1.85 4.28
CA VAL A 6 -12.20 -1.20 3.10
C VAL A 6 -13.64 -0.81 3.41
N LEU A 7 -13.91 0.49 3.40
CA LEU A 7 -15.24 1.06 3.66
C LEU A 7 -16.05 1.18 2.37
N HIS A 8 -15.37 1.54 1.27
CA HIS A 8 -15.97 1.68 -0.05
C HIS A 8 -14.96 1.39 -1.16
N GLN A 9 -15.46 0.90 -2.29
CA GLN A 9 -14.66 0.64 -3.50
C GLN A 9 -15.43 1.13 -4.73
N LYS A 10 -14.74 1.87 -5.59
CA LYS A 10 -15.19 2.22 -6.94
C LYS A 10 -14.18 1.71 -7.94
N LEU A 11 -14.67 1.06 -8.99
CA LEU A 11 -13.87 0.50 -10.05
C LEU A 11 -14.27 1.13 -11.38
N CYS A 12 -13.30 1.69 -12.10
CA CYS A 12 -13.50 2.27 -13.43
C CYS A 12 -12.63 1.52 -14.43
N LEU A 13 -13.25 0.89 -15.43
CA LEU A 13 -12.57 0.06 -16.41
C LEU A 13 -12.83 0.53 -17.84
N SER A 14 -11.84 0.31 -18.70
CA SER A 14 -11.95 0.36 -20.15
C SER A 14 -11.40 -0.94 -20.71
N VAL A 15 -12.13 -1.56 -21.64
CA VAL A 15 -11.79 -2.85 -22.22
C VAL A 15 -11.37 -2.66 -23.68
N ASP A 16 -10.11 -2.96 -23.97
CA ASP A 16 -9.56 -2.99 -25.31
C ASP A 16 -9.54 -4.45 -25.80
N ILE A 17 -10.53 -4.79 -26.63
CA ILE A 17 -10.71 -6.14 -27.15
C ILE A 17 -9.62 -6.50 -28.17
N ASP A 18 -9.17 -5.52 -28.97
CA ASP A 18 -8.22 -5.74 -30.05
C ASP A 18 -6.83 -6.10 -29.48
N ASN A 19 -6.42 -5.38 -28.43
CA ASN A 19 -5.17 -5.64 -27.73
C ASN A 19 -5.31 -6.64 -26.57
N ARG A 20 -6.53 -7.12 -26.29
CA ARG A 20 -6.85 -8.02 -25.16
C ARG A 20 -6.39 -7.47 -23.81
N ARG A 21 -6.60 -6.18 -23.59
CA ARG A 21 -6.17 -5.46 -22.39
C ARG A 21 -7.34 -4.83 -21.67
N ILE A 22 -7.23 -4.79 -20.35
CA ILE A 22 -8.14 -4.05 -19.49
C ILE A 22 -7.32 -2.94 -18.84
N TYR A 23 -7.82 -1.72 -18.98
CA TYR A 23 -7.26 -0.52 -18.37
C TYR A 23 -8.23 0.01 -17.33
N GLY A 24 -7.74 0.78 -16.39
CA GLY A 24 -8.63 1.37 -15.40
C GLY A 24 -7.93 1.79 -14.14
N TYR A 25 -8.74 2.12 -13.15
CA TYR A 25 -8.29 2.45 -11.82
C TYR A 25 -9.35 2.05 -10.79
N THR A 26 -8.92 1.92 -9.54
CA THR A 26 -9.80 1.71 -8.40
C THR A 26 -9.60 2.85 -7.39
N GLU A 27 -10.69 3.35 -6.83
CA GLU A 27 -10.69 4.28 -5.71
C GLU A 27 -11.19 3.52 -4.47
N LEU A 28 -10.40 3.52 -3.40
CA LEU A 28 -10.70 2.83 -2.15
C LEU A 28 -10.82 3.85 -1.02
N GLU A 29 -11.92 3.78 -0.27
CA GLU A 29 -12.02 4.42 1.04
C GLU A 29 -11.61 3.41 2.10
N ILE A 30 -10.54 3.67 2.83
CA ILE A 30 -9.94 2.71 3.76
C ILE A 30 -9.76 3.35 5.13
N ALA A 31 -10.20 2.65 6.18
CA ALA A 31 -9.76 2.93 7.54
C ALA A 31 -8.29 2.50 7.68
N VAL A 32 -7.37 3.46 7.58
CA VAL A 32 -5.92 3.20 7.57
C VAL A 32 -5.47 2.63 8.92
N PRO A 33 -4.70 1.53 8.92
CA PRO A 33 -4.19 0.93 10.16
C PRO A 33 -3.17 1.84 10.86
N ASP A 34 -2.90 1.55 12.14
CA ASP A 34 -1.93 2.31 12.95
C ASP A 34 -0.50 2.29 12.39
N SER A 35 -0.16 1.34 11.51
CA SER A 35 1.12 1.29 10.79
C SER A 35 1.24 2.41 9.76
N GLY A 36 0.13 2.93 9.23
CA GLY A 36 0.13 3.86 8.11
C GLY A 36 0.49 3.22 6.76
N ILE A 37 0.62 1.89 6.71
CA ILE A 37 0.95 1.12 5.51
C ILE A 37 -0.24 0.22 5.17
N ILE A 38 -0.68 0.26 3.92
CA ILE A 38 -1.71 -0.64 3.39
C ILE A 38 -1.03 -1.63 2.46
N GLY A 39 -1.30 -2.92 2.68
CA GLY A 39 -0.91 -3.99 1.78
C GLY A 39 -2.10 -4.45 0.93
N LEU A 40 -1.92 -4.54 -0.39
CA LEU A 40 -2.90 -5.03 -1.35
C LEU A 40 -2.29 -6.14 -2.22
N HIS A 41 -3.17 -6.99 -2.76
CA HIS A 41 -2.82 -7.94 -3.81
C HIS A 41 -3.04 -7.31 -5.19
N ALA A 42 -2.01 -7.35 -6.02
CA ALA A 42 -1.96 -6.73 -7.34
C ALA A 42 -1.17 -7.59 -8.34
N GLU A 43 -1.21 -8.92 -8.22
CA GLU A 43 -0.55 -9.82 -9.18
C GLU A 43 -1.07 -9.63 -10.60
N ASN A 44 -0.15 -9.69 -11.56
CA ASN A 44 -0.42 -9.53 -13.00
C ASN A 44 -1.06 -8.18 -13.37
N LEU A 45 -0.94 -7.17 -12.49
CA LEU A 45 -1.31 -5.79 -12.77
C LEU A 45 -0.05 -4.96 -12.99
N GLU A 46 -0.11 -4.07 -13.97
CA GLU A 46 0.87 -3.00 -14.12
C GLU A 46 0.35 -1.77 -13.37
N ILE A 47 0.99 -1.44 -12.25
CA ILE A 47 0.60 -0.29 -11.44
C ILE A 47 1.33 0.95 -11.95
N GLU A 48 0.61 1.78 -12.69
CA GLU A 48 1.17 3.03 -13.24
C GLU A 48 1.37 4.11 -12.16
N ARG A 49 0.40 4.25 -11.26
CA ARG A 49 0.39 5.30 -10.23
C ARG A 49 -0.49 4.94 -9.05
N VAL A 50 -0.13 5.46 -7.88
CA VAL A 50 -0.93 5.42 -6.66
C VAL A 50 -1.04 6.84 -6.11
N SER A 51 -2.21 7.20 -5.62
CA SER A 51 -2.45 8.47 -4.92
C SER A 51 -3.24 8.24 -3.65
N VAL A 52 -2.89 8.98 -2.59
CA VAL A 52 -3.56 8.97 -1.29
C VAL A 52 -4.07 10.39 -1.03
N ASP A 53 -5.37 10.53 -0.78
CA ASP A 53 -6.04 11.81 -0.56
C ASP A 53 -5.77 12.87 -1.64
N GLY A 54 -5.65 12.42 -2.90
CA GLY A 54 -5.41 13.27 -4.07
C GLY A 54 -3.93 13.54 -4.39
N GLU A 55 -3.01 13.18 -3.50
CA GLU A 55 -1.57 13.39 -3.69
C GLU A 55 -0.86 12.11 -4.15
N PRO A 56 0.18 12.19 -5.01
CA PRO A 56 0.99 11.03 -5.36
C PRO A 56 1.59 10.36 -4.11
N ALA A 57 1.55 9.03 -4.06
CA ALA A 57 2.06 8.26 -2.92
C ALA A 57 3.23 7.36 -3.33
N GLU A 58 4.14 7.14 -2.39
CA GLU A 58 5.18 6.12 -2.53
C GLU A 58 4.57 4.72 -2.33
N PHE A 59 4.97 3.79 -3.19
CA PHE A 59 4.53 2.41 -3.14
C PHE A 59 5.61 1.47 -3.66
N ASP A 60 5.62 0.24 -3.13
CA ASP A 60 6.49 -0.83 -3.58
C ASP A 60 5.66 -1.99 -4.15
N VAL A 61 6.16 -2.61 -5.22
CA VAL A 61 5.57 -3.82 -5.81
C VAL A 61 6.56 -4.97 -5.74
N PHE A 62 6.19 -6.03 -5.03
CA PHE A 62 6.99 -7.24 -4.84
C PHE A 62 6.40 -8.40 -5.66
N PRO A 63 6.92 -8.71 -6.87
CA PRO A 63 6.35 -9.75 -7.68
C PRO A 63 6.48 -11.12 -7.00
N HIS A 64 5.35 -11.72 -6.67
CA HIS A 64 5.29 -13.06 -6.11
C HIS A 64 5.67 -14.14 -7.13
N TYR A 65 5.45 -13.93 -8.42
CA TYR A 65 5.63 -15.00 -9.41
C TYR A 65 7.10 -15.14 -9.82
N GLN A 66 7.74 -16.23 -9.39
CA GLN A 66 9.00 -16.71 -9.95
C GLN A 66 8.72 -17.98 -10.79
N PRO A 67 8.69 -17.88 -12.13
CA PRO A 67 8.37 -19.01 -13.02
C PRO A 67 9.30 -20.23 -12.86
N VAL A 68 10.54 -19.97 -12.45
CA VAL A 68 11.65 -20.94 -12.46
C VAL A 68 11.46 -22.07 -11.44
N GLU A 69 10.75 -21.86 -10.34
CA GLU A 69 10.58 -22.91 -9.33
C GLU A 69 9.49 -23.93 -9.69
N ILE A 70 8.48 -23.52 -10.46
CA ILE A 70 7.34 -24.37 -10.78
C ILE A 70 7.76 -25.43 -11.80
N GLU A 71 8.53 -25.06 -12.82
CA GLU A 71 8.94 -25.98 -13.88
C GLU A 71 9.83 -27.12 -13.34
N ASN A 72 10.79 -26.80 -12.46
CA ASN A 72 11.67 -27.79 -11.84
C ASN A 72 10.96 -28.81 -10.93
N ARG A 73 9.81 -28.44 -10.33
CA ARG A 73 9.07 -29.34 -9.42
C ARG A 73 8.36 -30.47 -10.15
N TRP A 74 8.08 -30.31 -11.45
CA TRP A 74 7.34 -31.30 -12.25
C TRP A 74 8.28 -32.27 -12.99
N CYS A 75 9.58 -31.97 -13.06
CA CYS A 75 10.56 -32.76 -13.80
C CYS A 75 10.85 -34.17 -13.22
N SER A 76 10.37 -34.50 -12.01
CA SER A 76 10.69 -35.75 -11.30
C SER A 76 9.48 -36.68 -11.08
N VAL A 77 8.34 -36.39 -11.71
CA VAL A 77 7.12 -37.19 -11.55
C VAL A 77 7.24 -38.52 -12.32
N SER A 78 7.17 -39.65 -11.61
CA SER A 78 7.32 -41.00 -12.18
C SER A 78 6.10 -41.91 -11.94
N SER A 79 5.14 -41.45 -11.16
CA SER A 79 3.92 -42.18 -10.78
C SER A 79 2.79 -41.22 -10.44
N VAL A 80 1.56 -41.76 -10.37
CA VAL A 80 0.37 -41.01 -9.94
C VAL A 80 0.57 -40.43 -8.53
N SER A 81 1.18 -41.19 -7.61
CA SER A 81 1.45 -40.71 -6.25
C SER A 81 2.42 -39.53 -6.24
N SER A 82 3.54 -39.64 -6.96
CA SER A 82 4.50 -38.53 -7.06
C SER A 82 3.92 -37.29 -7.75
N ALA A 83 2.97 -37.48 -8.66
CA ALA A 83 2.25 -36.37 -9.30
C ALA A 83 1.34 -35.67 -8.28
N ALA A 84 0.62 -36.44 -7.46
CA ALA A 84 -0.24 -35.91 -6.41
C ALA A 84 0.57 -35.13 -5.36
N ASP A 85 1.74 -35.65 -4.97
CA ASP A 85 2.65 -34.97 -4.04
C ASP A 85 3.18 -33.64 -4.63
N ALA A 86 3.63 -33.65 -5.88
CA ALA A 86 4.12 -32.45 -6.56
C ALA A 86 3.01 -31.38 -6.73
N ALA A 87 1.79 -31.82 -7.07
CA ALA A 87 0.62 -30.95 -7.15
C ALA A 87 0.27 -30.35 -5.77
N GLY A 88 0.31 -31.18 -4.71
CA GLY A 88 0.07 -30.75 -3.33
C GLY A 88 1.07 -29.69 -2.87
N VAL A 89 2.37 -29.92 -3.07
CA VAL A 89 3.42 -28.93 -2.74
C VAL A 89 3.25 -27.65 -3.54
N THR A 90 2.96 -27.76 -4.84
CA THR A 90 2.71 -26.58 -5.69
C THR A 90 1.53 -25.77 -5.17
N TYR A 91 0.42 -26.43 -4.83
CA TYR A 91 -0.76 -25.80 -4.26
C TYR A 91 -0.46 -25.09 -2.93
N ILE A 92 0.20 -25.76 -1.99
CA ILE A 92 0.56 -25.16 -0.69
C ILE A 92 1.48 -23.94 -0.89
N SER A 93 2.47 -24.04 -1.76
CA SER A 93 3.36 -22.90 -2.04
C SER A 93 2.61 -21.73 -2.69
N ALA A 94 1.58 -22.00 -3.49
CA ALA A 94 0.74 -20.96 -4.05
C ALA A 94 -0.07 -20.26 -2.95
N LEU A 95 -0.65 -21.02 -2.02
CA LEU A 95 -1.36 -20.48 -0.86
C LEU A 95 -0.45 -19.63 0.03
N GLU A 96 0.75 -20.12 0.36
CA GLU A 96 1.70 -19.38 1.20
C GLU A 96 2.07 -18.02 0.60
N ARG A 97 2.17 -17.98 -0.72
CA ARG A 97 2.47 -16.78 -1.49
C ARG A 97 1.28 -15.82 -1.57
N GLU A 98 0.06 -16.33 -1.58
CA GLU A 98 -1.17 -15.53 -1.54
C GLU A 98 -1.46 -14.93 -0.14
N LEU A 99 -0.76 -15.37 0.91
CA LEU A 99 -0.94 -14.82 2.27
C LEU A 99 -0.32 -13.43 2.46
N VAL A 100 0.63 -13.05 1.61
CA VAL A 100 1.39 -11.80 1.76
C VAL A 100 1.00 -10.85 0.64
N PRO A 101 0.65 -9.58 0.91
CA PRO A 101 0.37 -8.61 -0.14
C PRO A 101 1.63 -8.24 -0.92
N ASN A 102 1.51 -8.01 -2.22
CA ASN A 102 2.62 -7.58 -3.08
C ASN A 102 2.64 -6.08 -3.40
N LEU A 103 1.60 -5.33 -3.08
CA LEU A 103 1.57 -3.88 -3.25
C LEU A 103 1.52 -3.23 -1.86
N LEU A 104 2.58 -2.53 -1.47
CA LEU A 104 2.64 -1.79 -0.20
C LEU A 104 2.55 -0.29 -0.49
N ILE A 105 1.56 0.37 0.13
CA ILE A 105 1.30 1.80 -0.06
C ILE A 105 1.49 2.53 1.26
N LEU A 106 2.35 3.55 1.27
CA LEU A 106 2.52 4.41 2.43
C LEU A 106 1.44 5.51 2.42
N CYS A 107 0.51 5.45 3.36
CA CYS A 107 -0.63 6.38 3.43
C CYS A 107 -0.37 7.60 4.31
N ARG A 108 0.67 7.56 5.15
CA ARG A 108 1.05 8.70 5.97
C ARG A 108 2.12 9.51 5.25
N LYS A 109 1.96 10.82 5.22
CA LYS A 109 3.08 11.71 4.90
C LYS A 109 4.19 11.43 5.91
N PRO A 110 5.46 11.25 5.49
CA PRO A 110 6.55 11.35 6.43
C PRO A 110 6.40 12.71 7.13
N ILE A 111 6.38 12.69 8.47
CA ILE A 111 6.50 13.93 9.23
C ILE A 111 7.80 14.54 8.74
N ASP A 112 7.73 15.66 8.04
CA ASP A 112 8.88 16.46 7.70
C ASP A 112 9.60 16.73 9.02
N THR A 113 10.73 16.04 9.25
CA THR A 113 11.64 16.37 10.35
C THR A 113 12.53 17.55 9.94
N GLY A 114 11.95 18.48 9.17
CA GLY A 114 12.51 19.78 8.87
C GLY A 114 12.46 20.64 10.12
N ASN A 115 13.54 20.63 10.89
CA ASN A 115 13.96 21.61 11.90
C ASN A 115 12.85 22.22 12.80
N PRO A 116 12.76 21.82 14.09
CA PRO A 116 11.97 22.57 15.07
C PRO A 116 12.75 23.83 15.50
N GLN A 117 12.84 24.84 14.64
CA GLN A 117 13.37 26.13 15.06
C GLN A 117 12.81 27.28 14.20
N GLN A 118 11.57 27.67 14.47
CA GLN A 118 11.13 29.07 14.60
C GLN A 118 9.62 29.15 14.85
N ASP A 119 9.19 28.69 16.03
CA ASP A 119 8.05 29.31 16.71
C ASP A 119 8.60 29.93 17.99
N GLN A 120 9.15 31.14 17.86
CA GLN A 120 9.40 31.99 19.02
C GLN A 120 8.07 32.65 19.41
N PRO A 121 7.65 32.58 20.68
CA PRO A 121 6.55 33.39 21.16
C PRO A 121 7.02 34.84 21.25
N THR A 122 6.56 35.70 20.35
CA THR A 122 6.68 37.15 20.52
C THR A 122 5.75 37.59 21.65
N LEU A 123 6.27 37.55 22.89
CA LEU A 123 5.79 38.36 23.99
C LEU A 123 6.61 39.66 24.01
N GLU A 124 6.23 40.63 23.17
CA GLU A 124 6.67 42.01 23.36
C GLU A 124 5.58 42.79 24.09
N ASN A 125 5.81 42.91 25.39
CA ASN A 125 5.19 43.88 26.27
C ASN A 125 5.86 45.24 25.99
N GLY A 126 5.11 46.19 25.44
CA GLY A 126 5.62 47.50 25.03
C GLY A 126 4.53 48.57 24.93
N GLY A 127 3.79 48.80 26.03
CA GLY A 127 2.85 49.91 26.18
C GLY A 127 3.20 50.74 27.41
N GLN A 128 3.47 52.02 27.19
CA GLN A 128 4.16 52.95 28.09
C GLN A 128 3.43 53.29 29.40
N ALA A 129 4.25 53.79 30.33
CA ALA A 129 3.93 54.20 31.68
C ALA A 129 3.05 55.47 31.80
N ASN A 130 2.41 55.54 32.97
CA ASN A 130 2.31 56.70 33.87
C ASN A 130 1.00 57.53 33.92
N ALA A 131 0.26 57.37 35.02
CA ALA A 131 -0.30 58.36 35.96
C ALA A 131 -1.66 57.86 36.51
N GLU A 132 -1.75 57.41 37.78
CA GLU A 132 -2.31 58.15 38.94
C GLU A 132 -3.76 58.66 38.74
N VAL A 133 -4.76 58.58 39.64
CA VAL A 133 -4.86 58.30 41.08
C VAL A 133 -6.34 58.02 41.42
N LYS A 134 -6.54 57.14 42.40
CA LYS A 134 -7.61 57.02 43.42
C LYS A 134 -8.67 58.15 43.50
N GLN A 135 -9.95 57.83 43.31
CA GLN A 135 -11.04 57.83 44.32
C GLN A 135 -12.37 57.39 43.69
#